data_AF-A0A0M2K2T9-F1
#
_entry.id   AF-A0A0M2K2T9-F1
#
_cell.length_a   1.000
_cell.length_b   1.000
_cell.length_c   1.000
_cell.angle_alpha   90.00
_cell.angle_beta   90.00
_cell.angle_gamma   90.00
#
_symmetry.space_group_name_H-M   'P 1'
#
loop_
_entity.id
_entity.type
_entity.pdbx_description
1 polymer ?
#
loop_
_entity_poly.entity_id
_entity_poly.type
_entity_poly.pdbx_seq_one_letter_code
_entity_poly.pdbx_strand_id
1 'polypeptide(L)'
;MSLSACHCRGMHSDFDRCYRAVQAKDARFDGWFVTAVLTTKIYCRPSCPARPPFARNVEFFPTAAAAQRAGFRACKRCRPDASPGSPEWNVRGDVVARAMRLIADGTVDRDGVTGLAAKLGYTVRQLERLMQAEVGATPLALARAQRTQMSRVLIETTDMPFSDVAFAAGFASIRQFNDTIRAVCDLTPTMLRRRAQERFGDDAGGRGVLSLRLPVRTPFAYEGVFGHLAATAIPGVEETRDETYRRTLRLPHGSGIVELTPHPDHVRCLLRLADFRDLPAAIARCRRLLDLDADPEAVIDALSEDDQMAAVVAKAPGQRIPRTVDEHELALRVVLGQQVSTGAARTHAARLAAAYGRPVSDPGGGLTHTFPSTEDLSDIDMRHLAVPKARQRTVTTLIDALGTGALVLDAGTPWDRGREQMLALAGIGPWTAEMIAMRGLGDPDAFPATDLGVLVAARHLGMAEDAKSLTAYSERWRPWRSYVTQHLWTTLEHSVNQWPPKEK
;
A
#
# COMPACT_ATOMS: atom_id res chain seq x y z
N MET A 1 -10.85 30.37 -20.80
CA MET A 1 -9.39 30.50 -21.06
C MET A 1 -8.82 29.11 -21.19
N SER A 2 -8.16 28.86 -22.32
CA SER A 2 -7.73 27.54 -22.80
C SER A 2 -6.75 26.87 -21.85
N LEU A 3 -7.20 25.80 -21.17
CA LEU A 3 -6.32 24.86 -20.48
C LEU A 3 -5.44 24.19 -21.53
N SER A 4 -4.18 24.60 -21.60
CA SER A 4 -3.17 23.93 -22.42
C SER A 4 -2.95 22.54 -21.81
N ALA A 5 -3.55 21.53 -22.43
CA ALA A 5 -3.36 20.13 -22.09
C ALA A 5 -1.92 19.74 -22.42
N CYS A 6 -1.01 19.92 -21.46
CA CYS A 6 0.30 19.28 -21.48
C CYS A 6 0.03 17.76 -21.45
N HIS A 7 0.08 17.13 -22.62
CA HIS A 7 0.09 15.67 -22.71
C HIS A 7 1.30 15.17 -21.91
N CYS A 8 1.07 14.61 -20.72
CA CYS A 8 2.07 13.83 -20.00
C CYS A 8 2.44 12.63 -20.88
N ARG A 9 3.43 12.79 -21.75
CA ARG A 9 4.06 11.66 -22.45
C ARG A 9 4.71 10.81 -21.36
N GLY A 10 4.09 9.67 -21.05
CA GLY A 10 4.63 8.72 -20.09
C GLY A 10 6.05 8.30 -20.49
N MET A 11 6.91 8.09 -19.50
CA MET A 11 8.34 7.82 -19.69
C MET A 11 8.64 6.69 -20.69
N HIS A 12 7.75 5.69 -20.79
CA HIS A 12 7.82 4.59 -21.76
C HIS A 12 7.83 5.02 -23.24
N SER A 13 7.43 6.26 -23.55
CA SER A 13 7.41 6.81 -24.91
C SER A 13 8.75 7.42 -25.35
N ASP A 14 9.67 7.67 -24.42
CA ASP A 14 11.03 8.12 -24.71
C ASP A 14 11.95 6.90 -24.84
N PHE A 15 12.18 6.48 -26.10
CA PHE A 15 12.97 5.30 -26.41
C PHE A 15 14.41 5.40 -25.87
N ASP A 16 15.08 6.54 -26.06
CA ASP A 16 16.48 6.69 -25.69
C ASP A 16 16.66 6.65 -24.18
N ARG A 17 15.76 7.32 -23.45
CA ARG A 17 15.77 7.28 -21.98
C ARG A 17 15.51 5.87 -21.45
N CYS A 18 14.49 5.18 -22.00
CA CYS A 18 14.18 3.81 -21.61
C CYS A 18 15.34 2.85 -21.93
N TYR A 19 15.93 2.96 -23.12
CA TYR A 19 17.02 2.07 -23.53
C TYR A 19 18.29 2.29 -22.70
N ARG A 20 18.63 3.53 -22.34
CA ARG A 20 19.73 3.82 -21.40
C ARG A 20 19.50 3.19 -20.03
N ALA A 21 18.28 3.29 -19.48
CA ALA A 21 17.93 2.66 -18.21
C ALA A 21 18.10 1.12 -18.26
N VAL A 22 17.71 0.48 -19.37
CA VAL A 22 17.91 -0.96 -19.59
C VAL A 22 19.39 -1.32 -19.71
N GLN A 23 20.19 -0.52 -20.40
CA GLN A 23 21.63 -0.74 -20.52
C GLN A 23 22.34 -0.63 -19.17
N ALA A 24 21.93 0.34 -18.35
CA ALA A 24 22.43 0.53 -16.99
C ALA A 24 21.92 -0.52 -15.99
N LYS A 25 20.89 -1.31 -16.35
CA LYS A 25 20.17 -2.24 -15.47
C LYS A 25 19.65 -1.54 -14.21
N ASP A 26 19.14 -0.33 -14.39
CA ASP A 26 18.79 0.55 -13.29
C ASP A 26 17.44 0.15 -12.66
N ALA A 27 17.47 -0.30 -11.39
CA ALA A 27 16.30 -0.78 -10.64
C ALA A 27 15.29 0.32 -10.30
N ARG A 28 15.69 1.59 -10.39
CA ARG A 28 14.82 2.74 -10.11
C ARG A 28 13.69 2.85 -11.13
N PHE A 29 13.99 2.43 -12.36
CA PHE A 29 13.04 2.40 -13.47
C PHE A 29 12.13 1.16 -13.45
N ASP A 30 12.36 0.18 -12.56
CA ASP A 30 11.46 -0.96 -12.43
C ASP A 30 10.05 -0.47 -12.07
N GLY A 31 9.04 -1.00 -12.77
CA GLY A 31 7.63 -0.63 -12.61
C GLY A 31 7.16 0.57 -13.45
N TRP A 32 8.07 1.45 -13.87
CA TRP A 32 7.73 2.59 -14.71
C TRP A 32 7.44 2.20 -16.18
N PHE A 33 8.12 1.17 -16.66
CA PHE A 33 7.87 0.53 -17.95
C PHE A 33 8.38 -0.92 -17.92
N VAL A 34 8.03 -1.68 -18.96
CA VAL A 34 8.62 -2.98 -19.24
C VAL A 34 9.21 -3.00 -20.64
N THR A 35 10.34 -3.71 -20.77
CA THR A 35 11.06 -3.87 -22.03
C THR A 35 10.62 -5.15 -22.71
N ALA A 36 9.93 -5.03 -23.84
CA ALA A 36 9.47 -6.14 -24.66
C ALA A 36 10.48 -6.44 -25.78
N VAL A 37 10.97 -7.67 -25.82
CA VAL A 37 11.97 -8.12 -26.80
C VAL A 37 11.25 -8.75 -27.98
N LEU A 38 11.33 -8.11 -29.15
CA LEU A 38 10.58 -8.47 -30.35
C LEU A 38 10.91 -9.89 -30.85
N THR A 39 12.16 -10.31 -30.74
CA THR A 39 12.65 -11.59 -31.26
C THR A 39 12.24 -12.78 -30.41
N THR A 40 12.22 -12.64 -29.08
CA THR A 40 11.88 -13.74 -28.16
C THR A 40 10.44 -13.68 -27.67
N LYS A 41 9.73 -12.58 -27.94
CA LYS A 41 8.40 -12.28 -27.38
C LYS A 41 8.38 -12.36 -25.85
N ILE A 42 9.46 -11.90 -25.20
CA ILE A 42 9.59 -11.83 -23.75
C ILE A 42 9.63 -10.37 -23.32
N TYR A 43 8.88 -10.00 -22.28
CA TYR A 43 9.04 -8.72 -21.60
C TYR A 43 9.80 -8.85 -20.27
N CYS A 44 10.60 -7.85 -19.94
CA CYS A 44 11.53 -7.78 -18.81
C CYS A 44 11.36 -6.46 -18.04
N ARG A 45 11.80 -6.43 -16.79
CA ARG A 45 12.01 -5.18 -16.04
C ARG A 45 13.31 -4.50 -16.52
N PRO A 46 13.45 -3.16 -16.40
CA PRO A 46 14.68 -2.45 -16.74
C PRO A 46 15.94 -3.01 -16.07
N SER A 47 15.86 -3.41 -14.80
CA SER A 47 17.00 -4.01 -14.07
C SER A 47 17.24 -5.49 -14.33
N CYS A 48 16.72 -6.05 -15.43
CA CYS A 48 16.90 -7.46 -15.72
C CYS A 48 18.40 -7.82 -15.82
N PRO A 49 18.87 -8.86 -15.10
CA PRO A 49 20.28 -9.26 -15.15
C PRO A 49 20.68 -9.88 -16.49
N ALA A 50 19.72 -10.19 -17.37
CA ALA A 50 19.99 -10.69 -18.72
C ALA A 50 20.83 -9.68 -19.53
N ARG A 51 21.48 -10.17 -20.59
CA ARG A 51 22.20 -9.29 -21.52
C ARG A 51 21.19 -8.34 -22.18
N PRO A 52 21.43 -7.02 -22.17
CA PRO A 52 20.53 -6.08 -22.84
C PRO A 52 20.36 -6.46 -24.32
N PRO A 53 19.12 -6.57 -24.81
CA PRO A 53 18.84 -6.79 -26.24
C PRO A 53 19.28 -5.57 -27.07
N PHE A 54 19.49 -5.77 -28.37
CA PHE A 54 19.78 -4.65 -29.28
C PHE A 54 18.58 -3.69 -29.38
N ALA A 55 18.85 -2.40 -29.51
CA ALA A 55 17.84 -1.34 -29.66
C ALA A 55 16.77 -1.66 -30.73
N ARG A 56 17.18 -2.17 -31.90
CA ARG A 56 16.25 -2.55 -32.98
C ARG A 56 15.27 -3.68 -32.63
N ASN A 57 15.54 -4.43 -31.56
CA ASN A 57 14.78 -5.60 -31.14
C ASN A 57 13.95 -5.33 -29.87
N VAL A 58 13.79 -4.07 -29.46
CA VAL A 58 13.02 -3.71 -28.27
C VAL A 58 11.89 -2.74 -28.56
N GLU A 59 10.82 -2.90 -27.79
CA GLU A 59 9.71 -1.98 -27.64
C GLU A 59 9.41 -1.81 -26.15
N PHE A 60 8.85 -0.67 -25.75
CA PHE A 60 8.55 -0.38 -24.34
C PHE A 60 7.06 -0.26 -24.12
N PHE A 61 6.58 -0.83 -23.01
CA PHE A 61 5.18 -0.75 -22.61
C PHE A 61 5.05 -0.14 -21.21
N PRO A 62 3.98 0.61 -20.93
CA PRO A 62 3.78 1.24 -19.62
C PRO A 62 3.56 0.23 -18.49
N THR A 63 2.98 -0.94 -18.81
CA THR A 63 2.70 -1.97 -17.81
C THR A 63 2.92 -3.38 -18.33
N ALA A 64 3.12 -4.32 -17.40
CA ALA A 64 3.14 -5.75 -17.71
C ALA A 64 1.85 -6.21 -18.41
N ALA A 65 0.69 -5.69 -18.00
CA ALA A 65 -0.60 -6.02 -18.62
C ALA A 65 -0.67 -5.54 -20.09
N ALA A 66 -0.12 -4.36 -20.40
CA ALA A 66 -0.03 -3.87 -21.77
C ALA A 66 0.86 -4.78 -22.65
N ALA A 67 2.04 -5.17 -22.15
CA ALA A 67 2.94 -6.08 -22.86
C ALA A 67 2.31 -7.48 -23.06
N GLN A 68 1.63 -8.02 -22.06
CA GLN A 68 0.93 -9.31 -22.16
C GLN A 68 -0.16 -9.28 -23.26
N ARG A 69 -0.93 -8.19 -23.33
CA ARG A 69 -1.93 -8.01 -24.38
C ARG A 69 -1.34 -7.91 -25.77
N ALA A 70 -0.13 -7.35 -25.89
CA ALA A 70 0.62 -7.33 -27.14
C ALA A 70 1.28 -8.69 -27.49
N GLY A 71 1.01 -9.74 -26.71
CA GLY A 71 1.47 -11.11 -26.97
C GLY A 71 2.85 -11.43 -26.40
N PHE A 72 3.38 -10.61 -25.50
CA PHE A 72 4.66 -10.87 -24.85
C PHE A 72 4.47 -11.67 -23.55
N ARG A 73 5.42 -12.55 -23.26
CA ARG A 73 5.45 -13.39 -22.05
C ARG A 73 6.39 -12.82 -20.99
N ALA A 74 6.07 -12.99 -19.71
CA ALA A 74 6.94 -12.54 -18.62
C ALA A 74 8.29 -13.26 -18.62
N CYS A 75 9.37 -12.51 -18.40
CA CYS A 75 10.70 -13.08 -18.24
C CYS A 75 10.78 -13.98 -17.00
N LYS A 76 11.18 -15.25 -17.20
CA LYS A 76 11.31 -16.26 -16.14
C LYS A 76 12.41 -15.90 -15.12
N ARG A 77 13.35 -15.02 -15.50
CA ARG A 77 14.51 -14.60 -14.68
C ARG A 77 14.23 -13.40 -13.78
N CYS A 78 13.76 -12.29 -14.36
CA CYS A 78 13.53 -11.05 -13.60
C CYS A 78 12.11 -10.87 -13.06
N ARG A 79 11.16 -11.73 -13.48
CA ARG A 79 9.77 -11.76 -13.00
C ARG A 79 9.12 -10.35 -12.94
N PRO A 80 9.01 -9.65 -14.08
CA PRO A 80 8.48 -8.29 -14.11
C PRO A 80 6.99 -8.20 -13.72
N ASP A 81 6.29 -9.32 -13.78
CA ASP A 81 4.92 -9.53 -13.27
C ASP A 81 4.81 -9.39 -11.74
N ALA A 82 5.91 -9.55 -11.01
CA ALA A 82 5.98 -9.40 -9.57
C ALA A 82 6.49 -8.02 -9.11
N SER A 83 6.88 -7.15 -10.06
CA SER A 83 7.41 -5.82 -9.77
C SER A 83 6.25 -4.88 -9.45
N PRO A 84 6.39 -3.98 -8.47
CA PRO A 84 5.41 -2.92 -8.25
C PRO A 84 5.26 -2.07 -9.52
N GLY A 85 4.06 -1.55 -9.75
CA GLY A 85 3.81 -0.63 -10.86
C GLY A 85 4.55 0.71 -10.71
N SER A 86 4.31 1.64 -11.63
CA SER A 86 4.89 2.99 -11.57
C SER A 86 4.59 3.65 -10.22
N PRO A 87 5.58 4.30 -9.57
CA PRO A 87 5.34 4.99 -8.32
C PRO A 87 4.45 6.23 -8.51
N GLU A 88 4.32 6.75 -9.74
CA GLU A 88 3.40 7.86 -10.06
C GLU A 88 1.96 7.57 -9.63
N TRP A 89 1.55 6.30 -9.61
CA TRP A 89 0.21 5.90 -9.16
C TRP A 89 -0.03 6.14 -7.67
N ASN A 90 1.01 6.40 -6.87
CA ASN A 90 0.88 6.71 -5.45
C ASN A 90 0.79 8.21 -5.20
N VAL A 91 1.29 9.03 -6.12
CA VAL A 91 1.36 10.49 -6.02
C VAL A 91 0.19 11.16 -6.74
N ARG A 92 -0.30 10.51 -7.80
CA ARG A 92 -1.43 11.02 -8.59
C ARG A 92 -2.76 10.76 -7.86
N GLY A 93 -3.55 11.83 -7.76
CA GLY A 93 -4.92 11.82 -7.25
C GLY A 93 -5.99 11.53 -8.31
N ASP A 94 -5.60 11.35 -9.58
CA ASP A 94 -6.55 11.15 -10.68
C ASP A 94 -7.24 9.78 -10.68
N VAL A 95 -8.24 9.65 -11.56
CA VAL A 95 -9.08 8.46 -11.68
C VAL A 95 -8.30 7.19 -12.03
N VAL A 96 -7.24 7.27 -12.85
CA VAL A 96 -6.44 6.11 -13.26
C VAL A 96 -5.60 5.61 -12.09
N ALA A 97 -4.94 6.51 -11.36
CA ALA A 97 -4.18 6.16 -10.17
C ALA A 97 -5.07 5.53 -9.09
N ARG A 98 -6.26 6.11 -8.86
CA ARG A 98 -7.29 5.56 -7.96
C ARG A 98 -7.75 4.17 -8.42
N ALA A 99 -7.99 3.98 -9.72
CA ALA A 99 -8.37 2.68 -10.28
C ALA A 99 -7.28 1.62 -10.06
N MET A 100 -6.00 1.96 -10.28
CA MET A 100 -4.88 1.05 -10.04
C MET A 100 -4.82 0.59 -8.58
N ARG A 101 -5.02 1.50 -7.61
CA ARG A 101 -5.06 1.16 -6.18
C ARG A 101 -6.23 0.24 -5.83
N LEU A 102 -7.43 0.51 -6.38
CA LEU A 102 -8.62 -0.32 -6.19
C LEU A 102 -8.49 -1.70 -6.85
N ILE A 103 -7.87 -1.79 -8.02
CA ILE A 103 -7.57 -3.07 -8.70
C ILE A 103 -6.60 -3.88 -7.84
N ALA A 104 -5.50 -3.26 -7.39
CA ALA A 104 -4.52 -3.92 -6.53
C ALA A 104 -5.16 -4.46 -5.23
N ASP A 105 -6.10 -3.72 -4.65
CA ASP A 105 -6.88 -4.16 -3.48
C ASP A 105 -7.87 -5.30 -3.80
N GLY A 106 -8.11 -5.65 -5.07
CA GLY A 106 -8.96 -6.75 -5.50
C GLY A 106 -10.40 -6.35 -5.86
N THR A 107 -10.68 -5.06 -6.07
CA THR A 107 -12.05 -4.58 -6.35
C THR A 107 -12.66 -5.19 -7.60
N VAL A 108 -11.88 -5.39 -8.67
CA VAL A 108 -12.39 -6.00 -9.91
C VAL A 108 -12.73 -7.47 -9.73
N ASP A 109 -12.04 -8.16 -8.84
CA ASP A 109 -12.29 -9.58 -8.57
C ASP A 109 -13.56 -9.78 -7.73
N ARG A 110 -13.86 -8.82 -6.84
CA ARG A 110 -15.05 -8.82 -5.99
C ARG A 110 -16.30 -8.26 -6.69
N ASP A 111 -16.18 -7.06 -7.25
CA ASP A 111 -17.32 -6.25 -7.70
C ASP A 111 -17.40 -6.13 -9.23
N GLY A 112 -16.44 -6.74 -9.94
CA GLY A 112 -16.30 -6.61 -11.40
C GLY A 112 -15.84 -5.21 -11.84
N VAL A 113 -15.74 -5.04 -13.16
CA VAL A 113 -15.42 -3.72 -13.75
C VAL A 113 -16.55 -2.71 -13.53
N THR A 114 -17.80 -3.19 -13.47
CA THR A 114 -18.98 -2.37 -13.15
C THR A 114 -18.88 -1.76 -11.76
N GLY A 115 -18.53 -2.56 -10.74
CA GLY A 115 -18.35 -2.06 -9.38
C GLY A 115 -17.19 -1.08 -9.26
N LEU A 116 -16.06 -1.36 -9.93
CA LEU A 116 -14.94 -0.41 -9.99
C LEU A 116 -15.37 0.95 -10.60
N ALA A 117 -16.10 0.92 -11.71
CA ALA A 117 -16.57 2.13 -12.38
C ALA A 117 -17.56 2.92 -11.51
N ALA A 118 -18.49 2.24 -10.84
CA ALA A 118 -19.43 2.85 -9.90
C ALA A 118 -18.72 3.56 -8.75
N LYS A 119 -17.72 2.90 -8.11
CA LYS A 119 -16.92 3.51 -7.02
C LYS A 119 -16.16 4.76 -7.47
N LEU A 120 -15.69 4.78 -8.72
CA LEU A 120 -14.96 5.92 -9.27
C LEU A 120 -15.89 7.04 -9.77
N GLY A 121 -17.19 6.78 -9.92
CA GLY A 121 -18.17 7.73 -10.45
C GLY A 121 -18.15 7.85 -11.99
N TYR A 122 -17.79 6.78 -12.70
CA TYR A 122 -17.68 6.75 -14.16
C TYR A 122 -18.49 5.61 -14.78
N THR A 123 -18.80 5.73 -16.07
CA THR A 123 -19.28 4.58 -16.85
C THR A 123 -18.12 3.63 -17.15
N VAL A 124 -18.42 2.32 -17.30
CA VAL A 124 -17.42 1.29 -17.66
C VAL A 124 -16.65 1.69 -18.92
N ARG A 125 -17.35 2.14 -19.97
CA ARG A 125 -16.73 2.53 -21.25
C ARG A 125 -15.75 3.70 -21.11
N GLN A 126 -16.10 4.71 -20.30
CA GLN A 126 -15.20 5.84 -20.06
C GLN A 126 -13.96 5.40 -19.28
N LEU A 127 -14.14 4.59 -18.24
CA LEU A 127 -13.04 4.07 -17.44
C LEU A 127 -12.09 3.21 -18.30
N GLU A 128 -12.62 2.30 -19.10
CA GLU A 128 -11.82 1.46 -20.00
C GLU A 128 -11.01 2.29 -20.99
N ARG A 129 -11.60 3.35 -21.56
CA ARG A 129 -10.91 4.26 -22.47
C ARG A 129 -9.75 4.99 -21.78
N LEU A 130 -9.98 5.52 -20.57
CA LEU A 130 -8.95 6.22 -19.80
C LEU A 130 -7.80 5.29 -19.41
N MET A 131 -8.12 4.11 -18.90
CA MET A 131 -7.14 3.09 -18.53
C MET A 131 -6.34 2.60 -19.74
N GLN A 132 -7.00 2.40 -20.88
CA GLN A 132 -6.34 2.00 -22.11
C GLN A 132 -5.36 3.06 -22.62
N ALA A 133 -5.72 4.35 -22.51
CA ALA A 133 -4.89 5.45 -22.97
C ALA A 133 -3.65 5.65 -22.08
N GLU A 134 -3.82 5.61 -20.75
CA GLU A 134 -2.75 5.93 -19.80
C GLU A 134 -1.90 4.71 -19.42
N VAL A 135 -2.53 3.54 -19.28
CA VAL A 135 -1.91 2.33 -18.69
C VAL A 135 -1.67 1.25 -19.75
N GLY A 136 -2.18 1.46 -20.98
CA GLY A 136 -2.07 0.50 -22.08
C GLY A 136 -2.94 -0.76 -21.92
N ALA A 137 -3.75 -0.84 -20.87
CA ALA A 137 -4.54 -2.02 -20.54
C ALA A 137 -5.90 -1.65 -19.91
N THR A 138 -6.91 -2.48 -20.15
CA THR A 138 -8.23 -2.34 -19.52
C THR A 138 -8.19 -2.83 -18.05
N PRO A 139 -9.13 -2.41 -17.19
CA PRO A 139 -9.21 -2.90 -15.81
C PRO A 139 -9.23 -4.42 -15.70
N LEU A 140 -9.97 -5.10 -16.58
CA LEU A 140 -10.03 -6.56 -16.59
C LEU A 140 -8.69 -7.20 -16.97
N ALA A 141 -7.93 -6.59 -17.88
CA ALA A 141 -6.61 -7.09 -18.26
C ALA A 141 -5.60 -6.94 -17.10
N LEU A 142 -5.65 -5.82 -16.37
CA LEU A 142 -4.84 -5.59 -15.17
C LEU A 142 -5.19 -6.60 -14.07
N ALA A 143 -6.48 -6.81 -13.79
CA ALA A 143 -6.92 -7.82 -12.85
C ALA A 143 -6.43 -9.22 -13.27
N ARG A 144 -6.58 -9.62 -14.54
CA ARG A 144 -6.07 -10.92 -15.04
C ARG A 144 -4.56 -11.09 -14.86
N ALA A 145 -3.77 -10.04 -15.06
CA ALA A 145 -2.33 -10.06 -14.80
C ALA A 145 -2.05 -10.33 -13.31
N GLN A 146 -2.78 -9.67 -12.41
CA GLN A 146 -2.68 -9.89 -10.97
C GLN A 146 -3.09 -11.31 -10.56
N ARG A 147 -4.19 -11.85 -11.09
CA ARG A 147 -4.64 -13.23 -10.85
C ARG A 147 -3.59 -14.26 -11.26
N THR A 148 -2.90 -13.99 -12.38
CA THR A 148 -1.84 -14.87 -12.88
C THR A 148 -0.63 -14.88 -11.94
N GLN A 149 -0.21 -13.70 -11.48
CA GLN A 149 0.84 -13.57 -10.48
C GLN A 149 0.46 -14.28 -9.18
N MET A 150 -0.79 -14.11 -8.75
CA MET A 150 -1.32 -14.72 -7.53
C MET A 150 -1.33 -16.25 -7.59
N SER A 151 -1.86 -16.78 -8.70
CA SER A 151 -1.87 -18.21 -8.99
C SER A 151 -0.48 -18.80 -8.89
N ARG A 152 0.50 -18.12 -9.48
CA ARG A 152 1.88 -18.59 -9.49
C ARG A 152 2.46 -18.63 -8.08
N VAL A 153 2.24 -17.58 -7.28
CA VAL A 153 2.63 -17.57 -5.87
C VAL A 153 2.04 -18.77 -5.14
N LEU A 154 0.73 -19.00 -5.25
CA LEU A 154 0.06 -20.13 -4.60
C LEU A 154 0.54 -21.49 -5.09
N ILE A 155 0.80 -21.65 -6.40
CA ILE A 155 1.34 -22.89 -6.98
C ILE A 155 2.76 -23.17 -6.47
N GLU A 156 3.62 -22.14 -6.42
CA GLU A 156 5.04 -22.26 -6.08
C GLU A 156 5.28 -22.36 -4.56
N THR A 157 4.35 -21.88 -3.73
CA THR A 157 4.55 -21.77 -2.26
C THR A 157 3.60 -22.61 -1.43
N THR A 158 2.63 -23.30 -2.03
CA THR A 158 1.66 -24.13 -1.30
C THR A 158 1.34 -25.43 -2.01
N ASP A 159 0.92 -26.42 -1.22
CA ASP A 159 0.39 -27.71 -1.71
C ASP A 159 -1.12 -27.69 -1.99
N MET A 160 -1.73 -26.51 -2.01
CA MET A 160 -3.16 -26.34 -2.26
C MET A 160 -3.62 -27.05 -3.56
N PRO A 161 -4.77 -27.74 -3.57
CA PRO A 161 -5.34 -28.28 -4.81
C PRO A 161 -5.48 -27.20 -5.89
N PHE A 162 -5.20 -27.52 -7.16
CA PHE A 162 -5.25 -26.50 -8.23
C PHE A 162 -6.63 -25.89 -8.44
N SER A 163 -7.71 -26.60 -8.08
CA SER A 163 -9.06 -26.05 -8.02
C SER A 163 -9.13 -24.86 -7.07
N ASP A 164 -8.60 -25.03 -5.87
CA ASP A 164 -8.67 -24.06 -4.79
C ASP A 164 -7.73 -22.88 -5.11
N VAL A 165 -6.56 -23.16 -5.72
CA VAL A 165 -5.67 -22.11 -6.23
C VAL A 165 -6.38 -21.25 -7.28
N ALA A 166 -7.12 -21.85 -8.20
CA ALA A 166 -7.83 -21.11 -9.23
C ALA A 166 -8.86 -20.14 -8.62
N PHE A 167 -9.67 -20.62 -7.66
CA PHE A 167 -10.67 -19.78 -7.01
C PHE A 167 -10.04 -18.75 -6.07
N ALA A 168 -9.00 -19.10 -5.32
CA ALA A 168 -8.24 -18.19 -4.47
C ALA A 168 -7.58 -17.06 -5.27
N ALA A 169 -7.12 -17.36 -6.48
CA ALA A 169 -6.56 -16.36 -7.38
C ALA A 169 -7.63 -15.58 -8.17
N GLY A 170 -8.93 -15.74 -7.89
CA GLY A 170 -10.01 -14.97 -8.50
C GLY A 170 -10.46 -15.44 -9.89
N PHE A 171 -10.16 -16.68 -10.29
CA PHE A 171 -10.69 -17.25 -11.53
C PHE A 171 -12.10 -17.82 -11.33
N ALA A 172 -12.97 -17.58 -12.31
CA ALA A 172 -14.34 -18.12 -12.29
C ALA A 172 -14.41 -19.60 -12.73
N SER A 173 -13.36 -20.12 -13.38
CA SER A 173 -13.28 -21.52 -13.78
C SER A 173 -11.85 -22.05 -13.83
N ILE A 174 -11.69 -23.34 -13.53
CA ILE A 174 -10.42 -24.06 -13.60
C ILE A 174 -9.87 -24.09 -15.03
N ARG A 175 -10.75 -24.18 -16.03
CA ARG A 175 -10.35 -24.14 -17.45
C ARG A 175 -9.67 -22.82 -17.78
N GLN A 176 -10.30 -21.69 -17.44
CA GLN A 176 -9.72 -20.37 -17.68
C GLN A 176 -8.39 -20.19 -16.94
N PHE A 177 -8.30 -20.68 -15.69
CA PHE A 177 -7.07 -20.70 -14.92
C PHE A 177 -5.95 -21.45 -15.64
N ASN A 178 -6.21 -22.70 -16.06
CA ASN A 178 -5.23 -23.53 -16.76
C ASN A 178 -4.77 -22.89 -18.07
N ASP A 179 -5.70 -22.33 -18.85
CA ASP A 179 -5.40 -21.66 -20.12
C ASP A 179 -4.55 -20.40 -19.90
N THR A 180 -4.89 -19.61 -18.87
CA THR A 180 -4.15 -18.38 -18.53
C THR A 180 -2.74 -18.68 -18.05
N ILE A 181 -2.58 -19.65 -17.14
CA ILE A 181 -1.26 -20.05 -16.62
C ILE A 181 -0.39 -20.61 -17.75
N ARG A 182 -0.96 -21.45 -18.62
CA ARG A 182 -0.22 -21.98 -19.78
C ARG A 182 0.23 -20.86 -20.71
N ALA A 183 -0.65 -19.90 -21.01
CA ALA A 183 -0.34 -18.78 -21.90
C ALA A 183 0.75 -17.86 -21.33
N VAL A 184 0.70 -17.53 -20.03
CA VAL A 184 1.60 -16.55 -19.42
C VAL A 184 2.90 -17.18 -18.88
N CYS A 185 2.83 -18.37 -18.30
CA CYS A 185 3.98 -19.03 -17.70
C CYS A 185 4.69 -20.00 -18.64
N ASP A 186 4.05 -20.41 -19.75
CA ASP A 186 4.57 -21.40 -20.70
C ASP A 186 4.92 -22.73 -19.99
N LEU A 187 4.10 -23.05 -18.99
CA LEU A 187 4.17 -24.24 -18.14
C LEU A 187 2.75 -24.57 -17.67
N THR A 188 2.47 -25.84 -17.41
CA THR A 188 1.26 -26.22 -16.69
C THR A 188 1.40 -25.93 -15.20
N PRO A 189 0.29 -25.77 -14.44
CA PRO A 189 0.34 -25.64 -12.99
C PRO A 189 1.14 -26.74 -12.30
N THR A 190 1.00 -27.99 -12.75
CA THR A 190 1.79 -29.14 -12.26
C THR A 190 3.29 -28.96 -12.47
N MET A 191 3.70 -28.53 -13.66
CA MET A 191 5.13 -28.31 -13.95
C MET A 191 5.70 -27.12 -13.16
N LEU A 192 4.89 -26.09 -12.91
CA LEU A 192 5.29 -24.96 -12.06
C LEU A 192 5.56 -25.43 -10.62
N ARG A 193 4.63 -26.20 -10.02
CA ARG A 193 4.80 -26.73 -8.66
C ARG A 193 6.04 -27.62 -8.55
N ARG A 194 6.21 -28.56 -9.48
CA ARG A 194 7.37 -29.47 -9.48
C ARG A 194 8.69 -28.70 -9.54
N ARG A 195 8.80 -27.69 -10.41
CA ARG A 195 10.00 -26.83 -10.50
C ARG A 195 10.25 -26.01 -9.24
N ALA A 196 9.21 -25.62 -8.53
CA ALA A 196 9.35 -24.90 -7.27
C ALA A 196 9.91 -25.84 -6.19
N GLN A 197 9.36 -27.05 -6.06
CA GLN A 197 9.83 -28.08 -5.14
C GLN A 197 11.30 -28.46 -5.40
N GLU A 198 11.68 -28.65 -6.66
CA GLU A 198 13.07 -28.91 -7.08
C GLU A 198 14.05 -27.76 -6.71
N ARG A 199 13.57 -26.51 -6.66
CA ARG A 199 14.39 -25.32 -6.48
C ARG A 199 14.49 -24.86 -5.03
N PHE A 200 13.44 -25.01 -4.25
CA PHE A 200 13.32 -24.44 -2.91
C PHE A 200 13.30 -25.49 -1.79
N GLY A 201 13.28 -26.79 -2.12
CA GLY A 201 13.19 -27.87 -1.12
C GLY A 201 11.82 -27.90 -0.44
N ASP A 202 11.60 -28.89 0.44
CA ASP A 202 10.33 -29.13 1.16
C ASP A 202 10.10 -28.15 2.33
N ASP A 203 10.83 -27.03 2.37
CA ASP A 203 10.72 -25.97 3.41
C ASP A 203 9.45 -25.11 3.23
N ALA A 204 8.44 -25.67 2.54
CA ALA A 204 7.12 -25.09 2.38
C ALA A 204 6.45 -25.04 3.75
N GLY A 205 6.37 -23.83 4.31
CA GLY A 205 5.76 -23.54 5.60
C GLY A 205 4.45 -24.28 5.82
N GLY A 206 4.24 -24.73 7.06
CA GLY A 206 3.13 -25.58 7.44
C GLY A 206 1.76 -25.11 6.93
N ARG A 207 0.83 -26.08 6.80
CA ARG A 207 -0.54 -25.89 6.26
C ARG A 207 -1.13 -24.52 6.66
N GLY A 208 -1.43 -23.70 5.67
CA GLY A 208 -2.13 -22.42 5.85
C GLY A 208 -1.24 -21.18 6.04
N VAL A 209 0.09 -21.28 5.86
CA VAL A 209 1.01 -20.12 5.88
C VAL A 209 1.63 -19.88 4.52
N LEU A 210 1.66 -18.63 4.08
CA LEU A 210 2.34 -18.17 2.88
C LEU A 210 3.55 -17.33 3.26
N SER A 211 4.71 -17.69 2.73
CA SER A 211 5.92 -16.87 2.85
C SER A 211 6.17 -16.09 1.56
N LEU A 212 6.18 -14.77 1.68
CA LEU A 212 6.35 -13.85 0.57
C LEU A 212 7.52 -12.90 0.84
N ARG A 213 8.18 -12.51 -0.24
CA ARG A 213 9.13 -11.41 -0.26
C ARG A 213 8.45 -10.21 -0.91
N LEU A 214 8.17 -9.16 -0.14
CA LEU A 214 7.61 -7.90 -0.65
C LEU A 214 8.75 -6.98 -1.04
N PRO A 215 9.03 -6.75 -2.35
CA PRO A 215 10.10 -5.87 -2.76
C PRO A 215 9.78 -4.43 -2.38
N VAL A 216 10.82 -3.67 -2.03
CA VAL A 216 10.74 -2.22 -1.74
C VAL A 216 11.53 -1.44 -2.79
N ARG A 217 11.12 -0.20 -3.06
CA ARG A 217 11.99 0.77 -3.74
C ARG A 217 13.05 1.24 -2.75
N THR A 218 14.32 1.27 -3.14
CA THR A 218 15.42 1.68 -2.26
C THR A 218 15.79 3.15 -2.48
N PRO A 219 16.29 3.89 -1.47
CA PRO A 219 16.53 3.44 -0.09
C PRO A 219 15.24 3.25 0.74
N PHE A 220 15.34 2.46 1.80
CA PHE A 220 14.23 2.12 2.69
C PHE A 220 14.67 2.20 4.15
N ALA A 221 14.43 3.36 4.78
CA ALA A 221 14.66 3.58 6.21
C ALA A 221 13.50 2.96 7.02
N TYR A 222 13.54 1.65 7.19
CA TYR A 222 12.44 0.88 7.77
C TYR A 222 12.25 1.16 9.26
N GLU A 223 13.27 1.62 9.96
CA GLU A 223 13.28 1.87 11.40
C GLU A 223 12.18 2.86 11.79
N GLY A 224 11.95 3.90 10.98
CA GLY A 224 10.91 4.90 11.23
C GLY A 224 9.49 4.31 11.15
N VAL A 225 9.21 3.52 10.11
CA VAL A 225 7.87 2.92 9.92
C VAL A 225 7.62 1.80 10.93
N PHE A 226 8.59 0.91 11.15
CA PHE A 226 8.43 -0.20 12.10
C PHE A 226 8.45 0.28 13.56
N GLY A 227 9.26 1.28 13.89
CA GLY A 227 9.23 1.93 15.21
C GLY A 227 7.87 2.58 15.49
N HIS A 228 7.27 3.23 14.48
CA HIS A 228 5.92 3.77 14.61
C HIS A 228 4.88 2.69 14.87
N LEU A 229 4.90 1.61 14.09
CA LEU A 229 3.99 0.48 14.24
C LEU A 229 4.12 -0.17 15.62
N ALA A 230 5.35 -0.39 16.10
CA ALA A 230 5.60 -0.95 17.43
C ALA A 230 5.09 -0.03 18.55
N ALA A 231 5.37 1.28 18.48
CA ALA A 231 4.96 2.24 19.50
C ALA A 231 3.43 2.38 19.59
N THR A 232 2.73 2.23 18.47
CA THR A 232 1.27 2.40 18.37
C THR A 232 0.47 1.10 18.41
N ALA A 233 1.14 -0.07 18.42
CA ALA A 233 0.53 -1.39 18.36
C ALA A 233 -0.58 -1.60 19.40
N ILE A 234 -1.77 -1.99 18.98
CA ILE A 234 -2.91 -2.27 19.87
C ILE A 234 -2.81 -3.71 20.41
N PRO A 235 -2.67 -3.92 21.74
CA PRO A 235 -2.63 -5.27 22.33
C PRO A 235 -3.82 -6.14 21.89
N GLY A 236 -3.55 -7.38 21.48
CA GLY A 236 -4.55 -8.31 20.96
C GLY A 236 -4.86 -8.19 19.46
N VAL A 237 -4.48 -7.06 18.83
CA VAL A 237 -4.63 -6.81 17.38
C VAL A 237 -3.27 -6.73 16.69
N GLU A 238 -2.27 -6.12 17.35
CA GLU A 238 -0.94 -5.86 16.84
C GLU A 238 0.09 -6.16 17.95
N GLU A 239 1.24 -6.70 17.58
CA GLU A 239 2.37 -6.88 18.49
C GLU A 239 3.70 -6.80 17.74
N THR A 240 4.80 -6.73 18.48
CA THR A 240 6.16 -6.90 17.94
C THR A 240 6.85 -7.99 18.75
N ARG A 241 7.42 -8.97 18.05
CA ARG A 241 8.15 -10.10 18.62
C ARG A 241 9.34 -10.40 17.73
N ASP A 242 10.54 -10.56 18.29
CA ASP A 242 11.75 -10.95 17.56
C ASP A 242 11.98 -10.13 16.27
N GLU A 243 11.99 -8.79 16.39
CA GLU A 243 12.14 -7.85 15.28
C GLU A 243 11.13 -8.05 14.14
N THR A 244 9.97 -8.61 14.46
CA THR A 244 8.89 -8.88 13.53
C THR A 244 7.61 -8.23 14.04
N TYR A 245 7.02 -7.38 13.23
CA TYR A 245 5.72 -6.80 13.52
C TYR A 245 4.63 -7.78 13.07
N ARG A 246 3.71 -8.11 13.98
CA ARG A 246 2.60 -9.03 13.73
C ARG A 246 1.28 -8.29 13.89
N ARG A 247 0.29 -8.55 13.05
CA ARG A 247 -1.07 -8.02 13.25
C ARG A 247 -2.16 -8.92 12.68
N THR A 248 -3.36 -8.74 13.20
CA THR A 248 -4.60 -9.24 12.60
C THR A 248 -5.07 -8.31 11.47
N LEU A 249 -5.76 -8.91 10.50
CA LEU A 249 -6.31 -8.25 9.32
C LEU A 249 -7.80 -8.60 9.22
N ARG A 250 -8.65 -7.60 9.01
CA ARG A 250 -10.04 -7.79 8.59
C ARG A 250 -10.11 -7.73 7.08
N LEU A 251 -10.34 -8.85 6.43
CA LEU A 251 -10.30 -8.99 4.97
C LEU A 251 -11.71 -9.26 4.42
N PRO A 252 -11.93 -9.12 3.10
CA PRO A 252 -13.26 -9.26 2.51
C PRO A 252 -13.98 -10.58 2.79
N HIS A 253 -13.28 -11.72 2.82
CA HIS A 253 -13.88 -13.03 3.00
C HIS A 253 -13.63 -13.64 4.38
N GLY A 254 -12.70 -13.08 5.17
CA GLY A 254 -12.44 -13.52 6.53
C GLY A 254 -11.36 -12.71 7.24
N SER A 255 -10.74 -13.31 8.26
CA SER A 255 -9.60 -12.71 8.96
C SER A 255 -8.27 -13.23 8.42
N GLY A 256 -7.21 -12.47 8.63
CA GLY A 256 -5.84 -12.92 8.43
C GLY A 256 -4.93 -12.51 9.57
N ILE A 257 -3.77 -13.14 9.66
CA ILE A 257 -2.64 -12.72 10.47
C ILE A 257 -1.46 -12.51 9.53
N VAL A 258 -0.77 -11.39 9.70
CA VAL A 258 0.47 -11.09 8.98
C VAL A 258 1.62 -10.90 9.95
N GLU A 259 2.79 -11.38 9.55
CA GLU A 259 4.07 -11.12 10.20
C GLU A 259 4.99 -10.45 9.17
N LEU A 260 5.56 -9.30 9.53
CA LEU A 260 6.36 -8.44 8.68
C LEU A 260 7.73 -8.24 9.33
N THR A 261 8.78 -8.74 8.67
CA THR A 261 10.17 -8.59 9.11
C THR A 261 10.92 -7.72 8.10
N PRO A 262 11.47 -6.55 8.52
CA PRO A 262 12.16 -5.65 7.60
C PRO A 262 13.54 -6.17 7.18
N HIS A 263 13.88 -5.93 5.93
CA HIS A 263 15.23 -6.00 5.39
C HIS A 263 15.49 -4.77 4.49
N PRO A 264 16.75 -4.42 4.18
CA PRO A 264 17.05 -3.21 3.40
C PRO A 264 16.43 -3.17 1.99
N ASP A 265 16.25 -4.31 1.34
CA ASP A 265 15.79 -4.42 -0.06
C ASP A 265 14.43 -5.14 -0.22
N HIS A 266 13.83 -5.59 0.88
CA HIS A 266 12.51 -6.21 0.91
C HIS A 266 11.94 -6.28 2.33
N VAL A 267 10.65 -6.60 2.43
CA VAL A 267 10.04 -7.05 3.69
C VAL A 267 9.66 -8.51 3.53
N ARG A 268 10.12 -9.36 4.45
CA ARG A 268 9.62 -10.74 4.55
C ARG A 268 8.22 -10.67 5.14
N CYS A 269 7.26 -11.29 4.47
CA CYS A 269 5.85 -11.27 4.81
C CYS A 269 5.34 -12.70 4.95
N LEU A 270 4.97 -13.09 6.17
CA LEU A 270 4.29 -14.35 6.43
C LEU A 270 2.80 -14.07 6.59
N LEU A 271 1.95 -14.73 5.79
CA LEU A 271 0.51 -14.57 5.82
C LEU A 271 -0.17 -15.86 6.21
N ARG A 272 -1.07 -15.78 7.20
CA ARG A 272 -2.04 -16.82 7.53
C ARG A 272 -3.42 -16.27 7.25
N LEU A 273 -4.14 -16.87 6.30
CA LEU A 273 -5.45 -16.39 5.86
C LEU A 273 -6.52 -17.42 6.20
N ALA A 274 -7.67 -16.95 6.69
CA ALA A 274 -8.86 -17.80 6.79
C ALA A 274 -9.37 -18.19 5.41
N ASP A 275 -9.22 -17.31 4.42
CA ASP A 275 -9.58 -17.54 3.03
C ASP A 275 -8.51 -16.98 2.08
N PHE A 276 -7.97 -17.83 1.20
CA PHE A 276 -6.90 -17.43 0.27
C PHE A 276 -7.37 -16.49 -0.85
N ARG A 277 -8.68 -16.32 -1.06
CA ARG A 277 -9.23 -15.26 -1.93
C ARG A 277 -8.87 -13.86 -1.44
N ASP A 278 -8.51 -13.72 -0.17
CA ASP A 278 -8.09 -12.45 0.40
C ASP A 278 -6.60 -12.14 0.22
N LEU A 279 -5.82 -13.06 -0.36
CA LEU A 279 -4.38 -12.88 -0.56
C LEU A 279 -4.00 -11.60 -1.35
N PRO A 280 -4.68 -11.23 -2.46
CA PRO A 280 -4.42 -9.96 -3.14
C PRO A 280 -4.63 -8.75 -2.21
N ALA A 281 -5.75 -8.72 -1.48
CA ALA A 281 -6.08 -7.63 -0.58
C ALA A 281 -5.10 -7.55 0.60
N ALA A 282 -4.71 -8.69 1.17
CA ALA A 282 -3.73 -8.76 2.26
C ALA A 282 -2.36 -8.21 1.80
N ILE A 283 -1.84 -8.66 0.66
CA ILE A 283 -0.59 -8.14 0.10
C ILE A 283 -0.69 -6.63 -0.13
N ALA A 284 -1.76 -6.16 -0.80
CA ALA A 284 -1.94 -4.76 -1.10
C ALA A 284 -1.97 -3.89 0.17
N ARG A 285 -2.68 -4.35 1.21
CA ARG A 285 -2.74 -3.67 2.52
C ARG A 285 -1.41 -3.65 3.24
N CYS A 286 -0.63 -4.74 3.21
CA CYS A 286 0.72 -4.75 3.78
C CYS A 286 1.67 -3.80 3.05
N ARG A 287 1.60 -3.77 1.71
CA ARG A 287 2.38 -2.81 0.90
C ARG A 287 1.99 -1.37 1.22
N ARG A 288 0.69 -1.08 1.38
CA ARG A 288 0.19 0.24 1.80
C ARG A 288 0.65 0.60 3.20
N LEU A 289 0.45 -0.27 4.19
CA LEU A 289 0.82 -0.07 5.59
C LEU A 289 2.26 0.45 5.73
N LEU A 290 3.17 -0.15 4.97
CA LEU A 290 4.61 0.15 5.00
C LEU A 290 5.05 1.16 3.93
N ASP A 291 4.11 1.63 3.10
CA ASP A 291 4.36 2.58 2.01
C ASP A 291 5.48 2.12 1.05
N LEU A 292 5.50 0.83 0.72
CA LEU A 292 6.60 0.18 -0.02
C LEU A 292 6.76 0.66 -1.47
N ASP A 293 5.68 1.21 -2.03
CA ASP A 293 5.58 1.62 -3.43
C ASP A 293 5.95 3.10 -3.67
N ALA A 294 6.23 3.86 -2.60
CA ALA A 294 6.72 5.24 -2.68
C ALA A 294 8.04 5.35 -3.45
N ASP A 295 8.25 6.50 -4.12
CA ASP A 295 9.51 6.84 -4.78
C ASP A 295 10.42 7.62 -3.82
N PRO A 296 11.34 6.96 -3.11
CA PRO A 296 12.20 7.64 -2.16
C PRO A 296 13.13 8.63 -2.84
N GLU A 297 13.53 8.42 -4.10
CA GLU A 297 14.47 9.32 -4.77
C GLU A 297 13.83 10.64 -5.13
N ALA A 298 12.62 10.61 -5.68
CA ALA A 298 11.87 11.84 -5.96
C ALA A 298 11.62 12.68 -4.70
N VAL A 299 11.41 12.02 -3.56
CA VAL A 299 11.25 12.67 -2.25
C VAL A 299 12.59 13.22 -1.77
N ILE A 300 13.68 12.44 -1.81
CA ILE A 300 15.01 12.88 -1.38
C ILE A 300 15.46 14.09 -2.20
N ASP A 301 15.35 14.03 -3.53
CA ASP A 301 15.77 15.10 -4.43
C ASP A 301 15.02 16.39 -4.11
N ALA A 302 13.68 16.33 -4.03
CA ALA A 302 12.85 17.50 -3.76
C ALA A 302 13.09 18.09 -2.36
N LEU A 303 13.22 17.26 -1.33
CA LEU A 303 13.37 17.74 0.04
C LEU A 303 14.81 18.18 0.37
N SER A 304 15.80 17.73 -0.37
CA SER A 304 17.20 18.14 -0.18
C SER A 304 17.50 19.52 -0.78
N GLU A 305 16.60 20.09 -1.59
CA GLU A 305 16.70 21.48 -2.07
C GLU A 305 16.50 22.51 -0.95
N ASP A 306 15.88 22.12 0.17
CA ASP A 306 15.73 22.96 1.34
C ASP A 306 16.85 22.71 2.35
N ASP A 307 17.70 23.73 2.56
CA ASP A 307 18.84 23.69 3.47
C ASP A 307 18.48 23.19 4.88
N GLN A 308 17.29 23.54 5.39
CA GLN A 308 16.85 23.12 6.73
C GLN A 308 16.44 21.65 6.79
N MET A 309 16.07 21.07 5.64
CA MET A 309 15.67 19.67 5.52
C MET A 309 16.81 18.76 5.06
N ALA A 310 17.78 19.26 4.29
CA ALA A 310 18.84 18.45 3.68
C ALA A 310 19.57 17.55 4.70
N ALA A 311 19.95 18.09 5.85
CA ALA A 311 20.61 17.33 6.91
C ALA A 311 19.69 16.30 7.58
N VAL A 312 18.38 16.56 7.66
CA VAL A 312 17.39 15.64 8.23
C VAL A 312 17.12 14.49 7.26
N VAL A 313 16.97 14.79 5.97
CA VAL A 313 16.77 13.81 4.91
C VAL A 313 17.99 12.88 4.80
N ALA A 314 19.21 13.43 4.85
CA ALA A 314 20.44 12.65 4.78
C ALA A 314 20.62 11.65 5.93
N LYS A 315 20.01 11.89 7.11
CA LYS A 315 20.08 10.96 8.25
C LYS A 315 19.22 9.71 8.09
N ALA A 316 18.10 9.82 7.37
CA ALA A 316 17.16 8.71 7.16
C ALA A 316 16.62 8.72 5.73
N PRO A 317 17.48 8.52 4.71
CA PRO A 317 17.06 8.53 3.33
C PRO A 317 16.07 7.39 3.08
N GLY A 318 14.95 7.70 2.42
CA GLY A 318 13.89 6.71 2.18
C GLY A 318 12.96 6.46 3.37
N GLN A 319 12.84 7.45 4.26
CA GLN A 319 11.79 7.51 5.28
C GLN A 319 10.41 7.28 4.63
N ARG A 320 9.57 6.49 5.30
CA ARG A 320 8.23 6.11 4.82
C ARG A 320 7.12 6.68 5.67
N ILE A 321 5.94 6.77 5.10
CA ILE A 321 4.73 7.12 5.83
C ILE A 321 4.15 5.84 6.45
N PRO A 322 4.07 5.71 7.80
CA PRO A 322 3.33 4.62 8.42
C PRO A 322 1.84 4.82 8.15
N ARG A 323 1.28 4.01 7.26
CA ARG A 323 -0.13 4.07 6.85
C ARG A 323 -0.98 3.12 7.68
N THR A 324 -1.99 2.51 7.06
CA THR A 324 -2.93 1.57 7.69
C THR A 324 -3.30 0.44 6.73
N VAL A 325 -3.78 -0.68 7.28
CA VAL A 325 -4.42 -1.76 6.52
C VAL A 325 -5.92 -1.56 6.36
N ASP A 326 -6.49 -0.59 7.08
CA ASP A 326 -7.91 -0.29 7.17
C ASP A 326 -8.08 1.20 7.53
N GLU A 327 -8.67 1.96 6.62
CA GLU A 327 -8.86 3.40 6.73
C GLU A 327 -9.87 3.77 7.84
N HIS A 328 -10.87 2.91 8.09
CA HIS A 328 -11.87 3.12 9.14
C HIS A 328 -11.26 2.89 10.53
N GLU A 329 -10.47 1.82 10.69
CA GLU A 329 -9.68 1.57 11.90
C GLU A 329 -8.80 2.79 12.23
N LEU A 330 -8.07 3.29 11.24
CA LEU A 330 -7.20 4.44 11.43
C LEU A 330 -7.98 5.69 11.85
N ALA A 331 -9.10 5.99 11.18
CA ALA A 331 -9.93 7.15 11.52
C ALA A 331 -10.38 7.11 12.99
N LEU A 332 -10.84 5.95 13.45
CA LEU A 332 -11.21 5.73 14.85
C LEU A 332 -10.01 5.89 15.79
N ARG A 333 -8.84 5.32 15.45
CA ARG A 333 -7.60 5.47 16.24
C ARG A 333 -7.17 6.93 16.36
N VAL A 334 -7.24 7.71 15.27
CA VAL A 334 -6.87 9.14 15.27
C VAL A 334 -7.82 9.93 16.17
N VAL A 335 -9.13 9.69 16.10
CA VAL A 335 -10.10 10.36 17.00
C VAL A 335 -9.88 9.98 18.46
N LEU A 336 -9.66 8.69 18.76
CA LEU A 336 -9.36 8.22 20.12
C LEU A 336 -8.07 8.84 20.69
N GLY A 337 -7.09 9.10 19.81
CA GLY A 337 -5.79 9.69 20.11
C GLY A 337 -5.77 11.22 20.20
N GLN A 338 -6.88 11.91 19.95
CA GLN A 338 -6.94 13.38 20.08
C GLN A 338 -6.53 13.83 21.49
N GLN A 339 -5.57 14.77 21.57
CA GLN A 339 -5.14 15.43 22.81
C GLN A 339 -4.67 14.48 23.94
N VAL A 340 -4.20 13.28 23.58
CA VAL A 340 -3.66 12.31 24.56
C VAL A 340 -2.32 11.76 24.09
N SER A 341 -1.56 11.16 24.99
CA SER A 341 -0.31 10.48 24.63
C SER A 341 -0.57 9.24 23.78
N THR A 342 0.45 8.81 23.03
CA THR A 342 0.43 7.56 22.25
C THR A 342 0.01 6.33 23.07
N GLY A 343 0.50 6.23 24.32
CA GLY A 343 0.15 5.13 25.22
C GLY A 343 -1.32 5.15 25.68
N ALA A 344 -1.87 6.35 25.93
CA ALA A 344 -3.29 6.49 26.27
C ALA A 344 -4.19 6.18 25.06
N ALA A 345 -3.84 6.67 23.87
CA ALA A 345 -4.53 6.36 22.62
C ALA A 345 -4.59 4.83 22.38
N ARG A 346 -3.44 4.15 22.55
CA ARG A 346 -3.35 2.69 22.48
C ARG A 346 -4.27 1.99 23.47
N THR A 347 -4.35 2.48 24.70
CA THR A 347 -5.22 1.91 25.74
C THR A 347 -6.70 2.03 25.38
N HIS A 348 -7.13 3.17 24.83
CA HIS A 348 -8.51 3.35 24.38
C HIS A 348 -8.85 2.43 23.20
N ALA A 349 -7.96 2.33 22.22
CA ALA A 349 -8.14 1.45 21.07
C ALA A 349 -8.15 -0.04 21.47
N ALA A 350 -7.32 -0.44 22.44
CA ALA A 350 -7.31 -1.81 22.96
C ALA A 350 -8.62 -2.20 23.67
N ARG A 351 -9.22 -1.28 24.43
CA ARG A 351 -10.53 -1.51 25.05
C ARG A 351 -11.63 -1.69 24.01
N LEU A 352 -11.63 -0.85 22.98
CA LEU A 352 -12.57 -0.95 21.87
C LEU A 352 -12.43 -2.30 21.15
N ALA A 353 -11.19 -2.67 20.82
CA ALA A 353 -10.91 -3.90 20.11
C ALA A 353 -11.22 -5.15 20.94
N ALA A 354 -10.87 -5.18 22.23
CA ALA A 354 -11.16 -6.32 23.09
C ALA A 354 -12.68 -6.52 23.33
N ALA A 355 -13.47 -5.45 23.34
CA ALA A 355 -14.90 -5.52 23.60
C ALA A 355 -15.73 -5.85 22.35
N TYR A 356 -15.33 -5.35 21.18
CA TYR A 356 -16.15 -5.42 19.95
C TYR A 356 -15.45 -6.08 18.76
N GLY A 357 -14.16 -6.41 18.88
CA GLY A 357 -13.39 -7.08 17.84
C GLY A 357 -13.83 -8.54 17.64
N ARG A 358 -13.71 -9.03 16.41
CA ARG A 358 -14.02 -10.43 16.09
C ARG A 358 -12.86 -11.34 16.47
N PRO A 359 -13.09 -12.47 17.17
CA PRO A 359 -12.01 -13.38 17.58
C PRO A 359 -11.21 -13.93 16.39
N VAL A 360 -9.92 -14.13 16.59
CA VAL A 360 -9.04 -14.85 15.65
C VAL A 360 -8.26 -15.94 16.36
N SER A 361 -7.90 -16.99 15.63
CA SER A 361 -7.02 -18.05 16.12
C SER A 361 -5.58 -17.76 15.70
N ASP A 362 -4.72 -17.43 16.67
CA ASP A 362 -3.27 -17.27 16.46
C ASP A 362 -2.49 -18.44 17.10
N PRO A 363 -1.94 -19.37 16.31
CA PRO A 363 -1.09 -20.44 16.83
C PRO A 363 0.15 -19.93 17.57
N GLY A 364 0.65 -18.74 17.22
CA GLY A 364 1.80 -18.11 17.88
C GLY A 364 1.44 -17.38 19.18
N GLY A 365 0.14 -17.25 19.49
CA GLY A 365 -0.38 -16.50 20.62
C GLY A 365 -0.13 -14.98 20.54
N GLY A 366 -0.83 -14.21 21.38
CA GLY A 366 -0.70 -12.75 21.49
C GLY A 366 -1.73 -11.99 20.67
N LEU A 367 -2.08 -12.47 19.49
CA LEU A 367 -3.17 -11.93 18.67
C LEU A 367 -4.48 -12.68 18.97
N THR A 368 -5.53 -11.95 19.31
CA THR A 368 -6.79 -12.54 19.81
C THR A 368 -8.02 -12.08 19.05
N HIS A 369 -7.99 -10.89 18.45
CA HIS A 369 -9.13 -10.35 17.71
C HIS A 369 -8.71 -9.40 16.57
N THR A 370 -9.59 -9.22 15.59
CA THR A 370 -9.48 -8.10 14.64
C THR A 370 -9.93 -6.80 15.29
N PHE A 371 -9.43 -5.66 14.80
CA PHE A 371 -10.09 -4.39 15.11
C PHE A 371 -11.55 -4.42 14.59
N PRO A 372 -12.52 -3.88 15.35
CA PRO A 372 -13.94 -3.95 14.98
C PRO A 372 -14.23 -3.16 13.70
N SER A 373 -15.15 -3.67 12.89
CA SER A 373 -15.72 -2.91 11.77
C SER A 373 -16.71 -1.86 12.27
N THR A 374 -17.08 -0.93 11.40
CA THR A 374 -18.14 0.05 11.71
C THR A 374 -19.49 -0.61 11.96
N GLU A 375 -19.75 -1.77 11.34
CA GLU A 375 -20.95 -2.59 11.59
C GLU A 375 -20.93 -3.17 13.00
N ASP A 376 -19.80 -3.74 13.44
CA ASP A 376 -19.62 -4.28 14.80
C ASP A 376 -19.75 -3.18 15.88
N LEU A 377 -19.61 -1.91 15.50
CA LEU A 377 -19.69 -0.74 16.37
C LEU A 377 -21.03 0.00 16.33
N SER A 378 -22.01 -0.46 15.54
CA SER A 378 -23.30 0.21 15.38
C SER A 378 -24.07 0.39 16.71
N ASP A 379 -23.99 -0.59 17.60
CA ASP A 379 -24.65 -0.58 18.92
C ASP A 379 -23.67 -0.42 20.10
N ILE A 380 -22.55 0.29 19.88
CA ILE A 380 -21.52 0.47 20.90
C ILE A 380 -22.04 1.18 22.17
N ASP A 381 -21.77 0.60 23.33
CA ASP A 381 -21.86 1.32 24.60
C ASP A 381 -20.64 2.22 24.80
N MET A 382 -20.83 3.52 24.59
CA MET A 382 -19.80 4.55 24.75
C MET A 382 -19.20 4.60 26.16
N ARG A 383 -19.85 4.05 27.19
CA ARG A 383 -19.29 3.95 28.54
C ARG A 383 -18.07 3.04 28.61
N HIS A 384 -17.93 2.11 27.67
CA HIS A 384 -16.73 1.25 27.53
C HIS A 384 -15.52 2.03 27.02
N LEU A 385 -15.74 3.10 26.25
CA LEU A 385 -14.72 4.05 25.85
C LEU A 385 -14.53 5.03 27.00
N ALA A 386 -13.60 4.74 27.89
CA ALA A 386 -13.20 5.62 29.00
C ALA A 386 -12.50 6.91 28.50
N VAL A 387 -13.24 7.73 27.75
CA VAL A 387 -12.84 8.98 27.13
C VAL A 387 -13.88 10.07 27.47
N PRO A 388 -13.56 11.37 27.34
CA PRO A 388 -14.52 12.43 27.63
C PRO A 388 -15.80 12.35 26.77
N LYS A 389 -16.94 12.80 27.31
CA LYS A 389 -18.25 12.83 26.59
C LYS A 389 -18.17 13.49 25.21
N ALA A 390 -17.35 14.54 25.07
CA ALA A 390 -17.12 15.19 23.78
C ALA A 390 -16.53 14.22 22.74
N ARG A 391 -15.55 13.40 23.13
CA ARG A 391 -14.92 12.40 22.26
C ARG A 391 -15.85 11.23 21.98
N GLN A 392 -16.67 10.81 22.94
CA GLN A 392 -17.73 9.82 22.69
C GLN A 392 -18.68 10.28 21.59
N ARG A 393 -19.11 11.55 21.61
CA ARG A 393 -19.93 12.13 20.52
C ARG A 393 -19.21 12.13 19.17
N THR A 394 -17.93 12.50 19.14
CA THR A 394 -17.13 12.47 17.90
C THR A 394 -17.00 11.05 17.35
N VAL A 395 -16.73 10.06 18.21
CA VAL A 395 -16.65 8.64 17.81
C VAL A 395 -18.00 8.16 17.27
N THR A 396 -19.10 8.51 17.92
CA THR A 396 -20.46 8.17 17.46
C THR A 396 -20.71 8.76 16.07
N THR A 397 -20.46 10.06 15.92
CA THR A 397 -20.62 10.80 14.65
C THR A 397 -19.78 10.16 13.53
N LEU A 398 -18.55 9.74 13.84
CA LEU A 398 -17.67 9.10 12.88
C LEU A 398 -18.17 7.69 12.49
N ILE A 399 -18.60 6.87 13.45
CA ILE A 399 -19.15 5.53 13.20
C ILE A 399 -20.39 5.65 12.30
N ASP A 400 -21.32 6.55 12.63
CA ASP A 400 -22.54 6.79 11.86
C ASP A 400 -22.24 7.26 10.44
N ALA A 401 -21.31 8.22 10.29
CA ALA A 401 -20.93 8.75 8.98
C ALA A 401 -20.27 7.69 8.09
N LEU A 402 -19.42 6.83 8.66
CA LEU A 402 -18.81 5.72 7.93
C LEU A 402 -19.83 4.61 7.60
N GLY A 403 -20.72 4.28 8.55
CA GLY A 403 -21.74 3.23 8.39
C GLY A 403 -22.80 3.58 7.35
N THR A 404 -23.20 4.85 7.28
CA THR A 404 -24.16 5.36 6.28
C THR A 404 -23.53 5.67 4.92
N GLY A 405 -22.19 5.70 4.83
CA GLY A 405 -21.46 6.13 3.64
C GLY A 405 -21.46 7.65 3.41
N ALA A 406 -21.88 8.46 4.40
CA ALA A 406 -21.75 9.92 4.35
C ALA A 406 -20.28 10.35 4.33
N LEU A 407 -19.42 9.58 4.99
CA LEU A 407 -17.97 9.65 4.90
C LEU A 407 -17.46 8.36 4.22
N VAL A 408 -16.76 8.50 3.10
CA VAL A 408 -16.12 7.37 2.40
C VAL A 408 -14.61 7.50 2.56
N LEU A 409 -13.99 6.49 3.17
CA LEU A 409 -12.54 6.40 3.31
C LEU A 409 -12.05 5.06 2.76
N ASP A 410 -11.48 5.08 1.57
CA ASP A 410 -10.83 3.92 0.95
C ASP A 410 -9.65 4.34 0.05
N ALA A 411 -8.91 3.36 -0.45
CA ALA A 411 -7.77 3.57 -1.35
C ALA A 411 -8.12 4.30 -2.66
N GLY A 412 -9.41 4.35 -3.01
CA GLY A 412 -9.96 5.02 -4.18
C GLY A 412 -10.62 6.37 -3.87
N THR A 413 -10.54 6.89 -2.65
CA THR A 413 -11.19 8.15 -2.27
C THR A 413 -10.35 9.33 -2.78
N PRO A 414 -10.94 10.34 -3.47
CA PRO A 414 -10.23 11.57 -3.79
C PRO A 414 -9.86 12.31 -2.49
N TRP A 415 -8.60 12.70 -2.35
CA TRP A 415 -8.09 13.28 -1.10
C TRP A 415 -8.86 14.52 -0.65
N ASP A 416 -9.14 15.46 -1.56
CA ASP A 416 -9.89 16.68 -1.24
C ASP A 416 -11.32 16.39 -0.79
N ARG A 417 -11.98 15.42 -1.43
CA ARG A 417 -13.33 14.99 -1.04
C ARG A 417 -13.32 14.33 0.33
N GLY A 418 -12.32 13.51 0.62
CA GLY A 418 -12.13 12.91 1.95
C GLY A 418 -11.96 13.98 3.02
N ARG A 419 -11.14 15.02 2.77
CA ARG A 419 -10.99 16.17 3.67
C ARG A 419 -12.29 16.93 3.89
N GLU A 420 -12.99 17.27 2.81
CA GLU A 420 -14.27 17.99 2.86
C GLU A 420 -15.29 17.24 3.73
N GLN A 421 -15.46 15.93 3.48
CA GLN A 421 -16.37 15.09 4.25
C GLN A 421 -15.96 15.00 5.73
N MET A 422 -14.67 14.84 6.03
CA MET A 422 -14.17 14.79 7.40
C MET A 422 -14.40 16.11 8.15
N LEU A 423 -14.09 17.25 7.52
CA LEU A 423 -14.23 18.57 8.13
C LEU A 423 -15.68 18.99 8.34
N ALA A 424 -16.63 18.38 7.62
CA ALA A 424 -18.06 18.56 7.85
C ALA A 424 -18.57 17.87 9.12
N LEU A 425 -17.81 16.93 9.70
CA LEU A 425 -18.23 16.19 10.89
C LEU A 425 -17.89 16.94 12.18
N ALA A 426 -18.86 17.02 13.09
CA ALA A 426 -18.67 17.62 14.39
C ALA A 426 -17.59 16.89 15.20
N GLY A 427 -16.59 17.63 15.68
CA GLY A 427 -15.48 17.09 16.47
C GLY A 427 -14.28 16.59 15.64
N ILE A 428 -14.32 16.71 14.30
CA ILE A 428 -13.18 16.48 13.43
C ILE A 428 -12.63 17.82 12.93
N GLY A 429 -11.47 18.20 13.45
CA GLY A 429 -10.76 19.41 13.04
C GLY A 429 -9.67 19.16 12.00
N PRO A 430 -9.00 20.23 11.50
CA PRO A 430 -7.95 20.14 10.48
C PRO A 430 -6.85 19.15 10.81
N TRP A 431 -6.35 19.11 12.05
CA TRP A 431 -5.33 18.14 12.47
C TRP A 431 -5.77 16.70 12.24
N THR A 432 -7.00 16.34 12.64
CA THR A 432 -7.52 14.98 12.46
C THR A 432 -7.70 14.64 10.98
N ALA A 433 -8.23 15.59 10.19
CA ALA A 433 -8.40 15.40 8.76
C ALA A 433 -7.07 15.18 8.03
N GLU A 434 -6.03 15.98 8.33
CA GLU A 434 -4.70 15.83 7.72
C GLU A 434 -4.00 14.54 8.16
N MET A 435 -4.16 14.12 9.42
CA MET A 435 -3.63 12.83 9.90
C MET A 435 -4.24 11.64 9.15
N ILE A 436 -5.57 11.67 8.92
CA ILE A 436 -6.27 10.61 8.17
C ILE A 436 -5.95 10.70 6.67
N ALA A 437 -5.84 11.90 6.10
CA ALA A 437 -5.43 12.07 4.71
C ALA A 437 -4.02 11.50 4.45
N MET A 438 -3.06 11.82 5.33
CA MET A 438 -1.68 11.32 5.25
C MET A 438 -1.61 9.80 5.41
N ARG A 439 -2.14 9.25 6.51
CA ARG A 439 -1.90 7.83 6.86
C ARG A 439 -2.96 6.89 6.34
N GLY A 440 -4.20 7.37 6.19
CA GLY A 440 -5.33 6.58 5.69
C GLY A 440 -5.34 6.59 4.18
N LEU A 441 -5.62 7.77 3.62
CA LEU A 441 -5.76 7.94 2.18
C LEU A 441 -4.42 7.91 1.42
N GLY A 442 -3.31 8.15 2.12
CA GLY A 442 -1.97 8.13 1.54
C GLY A 442 -1.70 9.34 0.67
N ASP A 443 -2.27 10.48 1.02
CA ASP A 443 -1.94 11.74 0.37
C ASP A 443 -0.49 12.10 0.71
N PRO A 444 0.43 12.20 -0.27
CA PRO A 444 1.83 12.57 -0.03
C PRO A 444 2.00 14.04 0.37
N ASP A 445 0.96 14.85 0.21
CA ASP A 445 0.97 16.30 0.41
C ASP A 445 0.08 16.76 1.57
N ALA A 446 -0.46 15.82 2.35
CA ALA A 446 -1.15 16.12 3.61
C ALA A 446 -0.17 16.70 4.63
N PHE A 447 -0.64 17.69 5.39
CA PHE A 447 0.24 18.44 6.29
C PHE A 447 -0.47 18.91 7.57
N PRO A 448 -0.33 18.19 8.69
CA PRO A 448 -0.93 18.56 9.97
C PRO A 448 -0.11 19.69 10.63
N ALA A 449 -0.16 20.90 10.09
CA ALA A 449 0.66 22.06 10.52
C ALA A 449 0.48 22.45 12.00
N THR A 450 -0.64 22.06 12.63
CA THR A 450 -0.91 22.31 14.05
C THR A 450 -0.47 21.16 14.97
N ASP A 451 0.14 20.11 14.42
CA ASP A 451 0.68 19.01 15.21
C ASP A 451 1.82 19.51 16.11
N LEU A 452 1.77 19.16 17.40
CA LEU A 452 2.72 19.64 18.37
C LEU A 452 4.14 19.16 18.07
N GLY A 453 4.31 17.91 17.62
CA GLY A 453 5.61 17.38 17.26
C GLY A 453 6.19 18.09 16.04
N VAL A 454 5.37 18.28 15.01
CA VAL A 454 5.76 19.04 13.80
C VAL A 454 6.19 20.46 14.14
N LEU A 455 5.42 21.18 14.97
CA LEU A 455 5.74 22.54 15.38
C LEU A 455 7.03 22.63 16.21
N VAL A 456 7.23 21.72 17.16
CA VAL A 456 8.45 21.67 17.98
C VAL A 456 9.68 21.38 17.10
N ALA A 457 9.59 20.41 16.20
CA ALA A 457 10.67 20.10 15.26
C ALA A 457 10.98 21.28 14.33
N ALA A 458 9.95 21.92 13.76
CA ALA A 458 10.12 23.08 12.89
C ALA A 458 10.79 24.26 13.60
N ARG A 459 10.46 24.53 14.87
CA ARG A 459 11.14 25.55 15.69
C ARG A 459 12.59 25.19 15.96
N HIS A 460 12.88 23.94 16.34
CA HIS A 460 14.24 23.49 16.60
C HIS A 460 15.14 23.60 15.36
N LEU A 461 14.58 23.43 14.17
CA LEU A 461 15.26 23.58 12.89
C LEU A 461 15.20 25.01 12.34
N GLY A 462 14.66 25.99 13.08
CA GLY A 462 14.60 27.38 12.63
C GLY A 462 13.74 27.63 11.39
N MET A 463 12.76 26.76 11.10
CA MET A 463 11.89 26.87 9.93
C MET A 463 10.72 27.83 10.17
N ALA A 464 10.09 27.74 11.34
CA ALA A 464 8.89 28.51 11.68
C ALA A 464 8.63 28.52 13.20
N GLU A 465 8.00 29.58 13.70
CA GLU A 465 7.66 29.75 15.12
C GLU A 465 6.24 29.25 15.48
N ASP A 466 5.34 29.29 14.50
CA ASP A 466 3.93 28.95 14.70
C ASP A 466 3.34 28.21 13.49
N ALA A 467 2.11 27.70 13.65
CA ALA A 467 1.43 26.95 12.59
C ALA A 467 1.18 27.78 11.32
N LYS A 468 1.01 29.09 11.45
CA LYS A 468 0.73 29.99 10.32
C LYS A 468 1.97 30.18 9.45
N SER A 469 3.08 30.56 10.08
CA SER A 469 4.40 30.67 9.44
C SER A 469 4.84 29.33 8.87
N LEU A 470 4.61 28.23 9.58
CA LEU A 470 4.94 26.89 9.09
C LEU A 470 4.11 26.50 7.87
N THR A 471 2.80 26.81 7.85
CA THR A 471 1.94 26.57 6.69
C THR A 471 2.48 27.31 5.47
N ALA A 472 2.83 28.59 5.61
CA ALA A 472 3.43 29.37 4.52
C ALA A 472 4.80 28.83 4.08
N TYR A 473 5.64 28.41 5.02
CA TYR A 473 6.94 27.80 4.73
C TYR A 473 6.79 26.50 3.95
N SER A 474 5.78 25.69 4.29
CA SER A 474 5.58 24.34 3.78
C SER A 474 5.26 24.25 2.29
N GLU A 475 4.84 25.35 1.65
CA GLU A 475 4.50 25.37 0.21
C GLU A 475 5.68 24.94 -0.67
N ARG A 476 6.92 25.18 -0.22
CA ARG A 476 8.14 24.75 -0.93
C ARG A 476 8.30 23.22 -1.01
N TRP A 477 7.66 22.49 -0.10
CA TRP A 477 7.79 21.04 0.00
C TRP A 477 6.73 20.30 -0.80
N ARG A 478 5.79 21.00 -1.46
CA ARG A 478 4.79 20.35 -2.30
C ARG A 478 5.47 19.62 -3.47
N PRO A 479 4.99 18.42 -3.86
CA PRO A 479 3.81 17.70 -3.34
C PRO A 479 4.13 16.67 -2.24
N TRP A 480 5.15 16.89 -1.40
CA TRP A 480 5.73 15.90 -0.49
C TRP A 480 5.66 16.28 1.00
N ARG A 481 4.74 17.17 1.39
CA ARG A 481 4.63 17.65 2.78
C ARG A 481 4.39 16.55 3.82
N SER A 482 3.78 15.42 3.44
CA SER A 482 3.63 14.28 4.35
C SER A 482 4.96 13.59 4.67
N TYR A 483 5.88 13.51 3.71
CA TYR A 483 7.23 12.98 3.96
C TYR A 483 8.04 13.94 4.84
N VAL A 484 7.89 15.25 4.65
CA VAL A 484 8.46 16.23 5.58
C VAL A 484 7.95 16.02 6.99
N THR A 485 6.65 15.80 7.17
CA THR A 485 6.06 15.49 8.47
C THR A 485 6.75 14.27 9.12
N GLN A 486 7.01 13.20 8.35
CA GLN A 486 7.74 12.04 8.87
C GLN A 486 9.17 12.40 9.27
N HIS A 487 9.91 13.11 8.42
CA HIS A 487 11.28 13.53 8.71
C HIS A 487 11.35 14.44 9.94
N LEU A 488 10.43 15.40 10.09
CA LEU A 488 10.37 16.27 11.25
C LEU A 488 10.17 15.47 12.54
N TRP A 489 9.25 14.49 12.54
CA TRP A 489 9.07 13.62 13.70
C TRP A 489 10.30 12.78 14.04
N THR A 490 11.15 12.41 13.07
CA THR A 490 12.40 11.68 13.37
C THR A 490 13.42 12.51 14.15
N THR A 491 13.30 13.84 14.16
CA THR A 491 14.21 14.72 14.90
C THR A 491 13.91 14.79 16.40
N LEU A 492 12.77 14.24 16.82
CA LEU A 492 12.32 14.25 18.21
C LEU A 492 12.69 12.94 18.92
N GLU A 493 12.98 13.03 20.21
CA GLU A 493 13.12 11.86 21.06
C GLU A 493 11.73 11.29 21.40
N HIS A 494 11.32 10.23 20.69
CA HIS A 494 10.04 9.59 20.89
C HIS A 494 10.12 8.09 20.55
N SER A 495 9.31 7.25 21.21
CA SER A 495 9.35 5.78 21.03
C SER A 495 9.01 5.33 19.61
N VAL A 496 8.32 6.16 18.82
CA VAL A 496 8.01 5.89 17.40
C VAL A 496 9.25 5.87 16.50
N ASN A 497 10.37 6.44 16.96
CA ASN A 497 11.64 6.47 16.22
C ASN A 497 12.59 5.35 16.66
N GLN A 498 12.12 4.37 17.43
CA GLN A 498 12.94 3.29 17.99
C GLN A 498 12.55 1.95 17.38
N TRP A 499 13.49 1.32 16.68
CA TRP A 499 13.36 -0.04 16.16
C TRP A 499 14.69 -0.82 16.32
N PRO A 500 14.67 -2.06 16.84
CA PRO A 500 13.54 -2.68 17.54
C PRO A 500 13.14 -1.85 18.78
N PRO A 501 11.86 -1.92 19.22
CA PRO A 501 11.45 -1.22 20.44
C PRO A 501 12.29 -1.71 21.61
N LYS A 502 12.86 -0.78 22.40
CA LYS A 502 13.56 -1.16 23.63
C LYS A 502 12.58 -1.89 24.56
N GLU A 503 12.96 -3.06 25.07
CA GLU A 503 12.19 -3.74 26.11
C GLU A 503 11.94 -2.78 27.27
N LYS A 504 10.70 -2.73 27.75
CA LYS A 504 10.30 -1.94 28.91
C LYS A 504 10.43 -2.73 30.19
#